data_AF-A0A660XC05-F1
#
_entry.id   AF-A0A660XC05-F1
#
_cell.length_a   1.000
_cell.length_b   1.000
_cell.length_c   1.000
_cell.angle_alpha   90.00
_cell.angle_beta   90.00
_cell.angle_gamma   90.00
#
_symmetry.space_group_name_H-M   'P 1'
#
loop_
_entity.id
_entity.type
_entity.pdbx_description
1 polymer ?
#
loop_
_entity_poly.entity_id
_entity_poly.type
_entity_poly.pdbx_seq_one_letter_code
_entity_poly.pdbx_strand_id
1 'polypeptide(L)'
;MLDTYSLAAMKYTKYPDLVKSLLKYLTRRENWERFYTAGGGGFQTPVAPKFEELLSVWDNPKFRPFLDTLPTGRVSGWPGPPTRAAEVEAVGVITDMWAKAATGAMSIEEAVTEATKRMEKIYAGYYPEHYR
;
A
#
# COMPACT_ATOMS: atom_id res chain seq x y z
N MET A 1 6.94 -1.61 -4.06
CA MET A 1 5.96 -0.66 -3.49
C MET A 1 5.54 -1.22 -2.15
N LEU A 2 5.66 -0.47 -1.05
CA LEU A 2 4.99 -0.85 0.20
C LEU A 2 3.55 -0.39 0.10
N ASP A 3 2.64 -1.35 0.11
CA ASP A 3 1.29 -1.10 0.55
C ASP A 3 1.29 -1.00 2.09
N THR A 4 0.60 -0.01 2.64
CA THR A 4 0.58 0.24 4.08
C THR A 4 -0.84 0.46 4.57
N TYR A 5 -1.19 -0.24 5.64
CA TYR A 5 -2.49 -0.10 6.28
C TYR A 5 -2.37 0.76 7.53
N SER A 6 -3.32 1.67 7.72
CA SER A 6 -3.41 2.55 8.88
C SER A 6 -4.72 2.32 9.61
N LEU A 7 -4.66 2.26 10.94
CA LEU A 7 -5.87 2.32 11.78
C LEU A 7 -6.17 3.80 12.06
N ALA A 8 -7.36 4.27 11.65
CA ALA A 8 -7.76 5.67 11.77
C ALA A 8 -9.13 5.82 12.42
N ALA A 9 -9.37 7.01 12.99
CA ALA A 9 -10.67 7.42 13.52
C ALA A 9 -11.26 8.50 12.63
N MET A 10 -12.53 8.36 12.26
CA MET A 10 -13.24 9.41 11.53
C MET A 10 -13.42 10.64 12.41
N LYS A 11 -13.10 11.84 11.89
CA LYS A 11 -13.18 13.10 12.65
C LYS A 11 -14.58 13.40 13.20
N TYR A 12 -15.64 12.92 12.53
CA TYR A 12 -17.03 13.14 12.92
C TYR A 12 -17.58 12.11 13.92
N THR A 13 -16.74 11.20 14.43
CA THR A 13 -17.21 10.21 15.41
C THR A 13 -17.76 10.87 16.67
N LYS A 14 -18.89 10.36 17.18
CA LYS A 14 -19.45 10.78 18.46
C LYS A 14 -18.70 10.21 19.67
N TYR A 15 -17.78 9.25 19.44
CA TYR A 15 -17.10 8.50 20.50
C TYR A 15 -15.57 8.54 20.35
N PRO A 16 -14.93 9.72 20.32
CA PRO A 16 -13.49 9.83 20.04
C PRO A 16 -12.62 9.08 21.06
N ASP A 17 -12.97 9.11 22.35
CA ASP A 17 -12.15 8.47 23.39
C ASP A 17 -12.32 6.95 23.44
N LEU A 18 -13.50 6.45 23.07
CA LEU A 18 -13.72 5.02 22.91
C LEU A 18 -12.90 4.48 21.73
N VAL A 19 -12.90 5.18 20.60
CA VAL A 19 -12.09 4.79 19.43
C VAL A 19 -10.60 4.81 19.79
N LYS A 20 -10.10 5.86 20.45
CA LYS A 20 -8.70 5.88 20.94
C LYS A 20 -8.39 4.69 21.85
N SER A 21 -9.31 4.32 22.74
CA SER A 21 -9.13 3.18 23.65
C SER A 21 -9.09 1.85 22.88
N LEU A 22 -9.94 1.69 21.87
CA LEU A 22 -9.93 0.54 20.97
C LEU A 22 -8.61 0.46 20.20
N LEU A 23 -8.15 1.56 19.61
CA LEU A 23 -6.88 1.60 18.88
C LEU A 23 -5.72 1.19 19.79
N LYS A 24 -5.65 1.75 21.01
CA LYS A 24 -4.64 1.34 22.01
C LYS A 24 -4.74 -0.14 22.37
N TYR A 25 -5.95 -0.70 22.47
CA TYR A 25 -6.15 -2.12 22.74
C TYR A 25 -5.65 -2.97 21.57
N LEU A 26 -6.04 -2.65 20.33
CA LEU A 26 -5.63 -3.41 19.14
C LEU A 26 -4.11 -3.41 18.95
N THR A 27 -3.44 -2.30 19.28
CA THR A 27 -1.99 -2.16 19.15
C THR A 27 -1.19 -2.60 20.38
N ARG A 28 -1.81 -3.29 21.35
CA ARG A 28 -1.06 -3.97 22.41
C ARG A 28 -0.20 -5.08 21.82
N ARG A 29 0.94 -5.36 22.45
CA ARG A 29 1.89 -6.37 21.97
C ARG A 29 1.20 -7.72 21.77
N GLU A 30 0.43 -8.16 22.75
CA GLU A 30 -0.26 -9.47 22.72
C GLU A 30 -1.25 -9.58 21.56
N ASN A 31 -1.90 -8.46 21.20
CA ASN A 31 -2.89 -8.43 20.12
C ASN A 31 -2.23 -8.36 18.75
N TRP A 32 -1.14 -7.60 18.61
CA TRP A 32 -0.33 -7.60 17.39
C TRP A 32 0.37 -8.94 17.16
N GLU A 33 0.88 -9.59 18.21
CA GLU A 33 1.44 -10.95 18.12
C GLU A 33 0.45 -11.93 17.51
N ARG A 34 -0.80 -11.91 17.99
CA ARG A 34 -1.89 -12.73 17.43
C ARG A 34 -2.19 -12.37 15.99
N PHE A 35 -2.25 -11.08 15.67
CA PHE A 35 -2.53 -10.60 14.30
C PHE A 35 -1.47 -11.09 13.30
N TYR A 36 -0.18 -10.85 13.59
CA TYR A 36 0.89 -11.25 12.68
C TYR A 36 1.06 -12.77 12.61
N THR A 37 0.89 -13.48 13.73
CA THR A 37 0.91 -14.95 13.75
C THR A 37 -0.24 -15.55 12.93
N ALA A 38 -1.44 -14.98 13.01
CA ALA A 38 -2.59 -15.44 12.22
C ALA A 38 -2.36 -15.29 10.70
N GLY A 39 -1.65 -14.24 10.28
CA GLY A 39 -1.21 -14.05 8.89
C GLY A 39 0.05 -14.85 8.51
N GLY A 40 0.52 -15.74 9.39
CA GLY A 40 1.73 -16.53 9.19
C GLY A 40 3.02 -15.71 9.11
N GLY A 41 3.04 -14.44 9.55
CA GLY A 41 4.21 -13.56 9.57
C GLY A 41 4.68 -13.02 8.22
N GLY A 42 4.20 -13.55 7.09
CA GLY A 42 4.60 -13.12 5.75
C GLY A 42 3.62 -12.20 5.04
N PHE A 43 2.35 -12.13 5.47
CA PHE A 43 1.33 -11.34 4.79
C PHE A 43 1.32 -9.86 5.19
N GLN A 44 1.63 -9.58 6.46
CA GLN A 44 1.73 -8.23 7.01
C GLN A 44 3.02 -8.15 7.81
N THR A 45 3.79 -7.10 7.60
CA THR A 45 5.03 -6.84 8.32
C THR A 45 4.89 -5.53 9.11
N PRO A 46 5.49 -5.44 10.30
CA PRO A 46 5.41 -4.24 11.11
C PRO A 46 6.13 -3.08 10.42
N VAL A 47 5.49 -1.91 10.41
CA VAL A 47 6.07 -0.68 9.84
C VAL A 47 6.95 0.06 10.85
N ALA A 48 6.82 -0.27 12.14
CA ALA A 48 7.59 0.32 13.21
C ALA A 48 8.73 -0.64 13.62
N PRO A 49 10.00 -0.21 13.56
CA PRO A 49 11.17 -1.07 13.81
C PRO A 49 11.10 -1.82 15.13
N LYS A 50 10.51 -1.17 16.15
CA LYS A 50 10.32 -1.74 17.48
C LYS A 50 9.55 -3.06 17.46
N PHE A 51 8.74 -3.37 16.44
CA PHE A 51 7.94 -4.59 16.41
C PHE A 51 8.55 -5.74 15.63
N GLU A 52 9.58 -5.47 14.82
CA GLU A 52 10.36 -6.51 14.12
C GLU A 52 11.07 -7.44 15.12
N GLU A 53 11.52 -6.89 16.25
CA GLU A 53 12.22 -7.62 17.32
C GLU A 53 11.28 -8.30 18.31
N LEU A 54 9.96 -8.05 18.24
CA LEU A 54 9.05 -8.42 19.33
C LEU A 54 8.32 -9.75 19.12
N LEU A 55 8.28 -10.30 17.92
CA LEU A 55 7.42 -11.45 17.62
C LEU A 55 8.19 -12.63 17.03
N SER A 56 8.02 -13.79 17.65
CA SER A 56 8.65 -15.07 17.28
C SER A 56 8.26 -15.57 15.89
N VAL A 57 7.22 -15.02 15.28
CA VAL A 57 6.79 -15.38 13.93
C VAL A 57 7.92 -15.19 12.91
N TRP A 58 8.80 -14.21 13.09
CA TRP A 58 9.93 -13.95 12.19
C TRP A 58 11.22 -14.71 12.52
N ASP A 59 11.22 -15.58 13.55
CA ASP A 59 12.31 -16.53 13.80
C ASP A 59 12.39 -17.59 12.69
N ASN A 60 11.29 -17.81 11.96
CA ASN A 60 11.28 -18.67 10.80
C ASN A 60 12.03 -17.98 9.64
N PRO A 61 13.13 -18.57 9.12
CA PRO A 61 13.95 -17.96 8.09
C PRO A 61 13.19 -17.69 6.79
N LYS A 62 12.05 -18.36 6.55
CA LYS A 62 11.19 -18.10 5.39
C LYS A 62 10.58 -16.71 5.39
N PHE A 63 10.39 -16.09 6.56
CA PHE A 63 9.76 -14.77 6.66
C PHE A 63 10.78 -13.63 6.78
N ARG A 64 12.06 -13.96 7.00
CA ARG A 64 13.14 -12.98 7.10
C ARG A 64 13.26 -12.07 5.86
N PRO A 65 13.15 -12.57 4.61
CA PRO A 65 13.24 -11.71 3.44
C PRO A 65 12.22 -10.57 3.40
N PHE A 66 11.02 -10.75 3.99
CA PHE A 66 10.02 -9.68 4.00
C PHE A 66 10.48 -8.48 4.85
N LEU A 67 11.10 -8.73 5.99
CA LEU A 67 11.68 -7.69 6.85
C LEU A 67 12.84 -6.97 6.15
N ASP A 68 13.70 -7.73 5.46
CA ASP A 68 14.88 -7.17 4.78
C ASP A 68 14.49 -6.21 3.63
N THR A 69 13.25 -6.26 3.12
CA THR A 69 12.75 -5.31 2.10
C THR A 69 12.28 -3.98 2.67
N LEU A 70 11.90 -3.93 3.95
CA LEU A 70 11.32 -2.73 4.58
C LEU A 70 12.19 -1.46 4.46
N PRO A 71 13.52 -1.52 4.65
CA PRO A 71 14.37 -0.32 4.59
C PRO A 71 14.45 0.35 3.22
N THR A 72 14.21 -0.42 2.16
CA THR A 72 14.36 0.06 0.77
C THR A 72 13.04 0.36 0.10
N GLY A 73 11.95 -0.19 0.63
CA GLY A 73 10.67 -0.04 -0.02
C GLY A 73 10.10 1.38 0.15
N ARG A 74 9.26 1.75 -0.82
CA ARG A 74 8.66 3.09 -0.95
C ARG A 74 7.15 2.98 -1.04
N VAL A 75 6.45 3.91 -0.40
CA VAL A 75 5.00 4.10 -0.57
C VAL A 75 4.68 4.68 -1.93
N SER A 76 3.44 4.50 -2.40
CA SER A 76 2.96 5.11 -3.64
C SER A 76 3.15 6.63 -3.61
N GLY A 77 3.74 7.16 -4.67
CA GLY A 77 4.01 8.59 -4.83
C GLY A 77 5.35 9.08 -4.32
N TRP A 78 6.14 8.28 -3.61
CA TRP A 78 7.48 8.68 -3.17
C TRP A 78 8.35 9.20 -4.35
N PRO A 79 9.08 10.33 -4.20
CA PRO A 79 9.24 11.15 -2.99
C PRO A 79 8.16 12.23 -2.78
N GLY A 80 7.17 12.32 -3.67
CA GLY A 80 6.03 13.23 -3.58
C GLY A 80 4.87 12.69 -2.71
N PRO A 81 3.79 13.48 -2.57
CA PRO A 81 2.60 13.05 -1.85
C PRO A 81 1.86 11.93 -2.61
N PRO A 82 1.19 11.00 -1.92
CA PRO A 82 0.52 9.86 -2.54
C PRO A 82 -0.69 10.24 -3.41
N THR A 83 -1.17 11.49 -3.39
CA THR A 83 -2.47 11.88 -4.00
C THR A 83 -2.63 11.47 -5.47
N ARG A 84 -1.87 12.08 -6.39
CA ARG A 84 -1.96 11.78 -7.83
C ARG A 84 -1.36 10.44 -8.20
N ALA A 85 -0.31 10.02 -7.49
CA ALA A 85 0.30 8.73 -7.72
C ALA A 85 -0.64 7.56 -7.35
N ALA A 86 -1.39 7.68 -6.25
CA ALA A 86 -2.42 6.72 -5.87
C ALA A 86 -3.56 6.69 -6.89
N GLU A 87 -3.88 7.81 -7.54
CA GLU A 87 -4.86 7.85 -8.62
C GLU A 87 -4.37 7.06 -9.85
N VAL A 88 -3.11 7.22 -10.26
CA VAL A 88 -2.48 6.43 -11.34
C VAL A 88 -2.55 4.92 -11.05
N GLU A 89 -2.31 4.54 -9.79
CA GLU A 89 -2.42 3.16 -9.32
C GLU A 89 -3.87 2.67 -9.32
N ALA A 90 -4.80 3.44 -8.75
CA ALA A 90 -6.20 3.08 -8.57
C ALA A 90 -6.94 2.86 -9.90
N VAL A 91 -6.61 3.64 -10.93
CA VAL A 91 -7.20 3.47 -12.28
C VAL A 91 -6.40 2.50 -13.17
N GLY A 92 -5.40 1.82 -12.60
CA GLY A 92 -4.71 0.71 -13.25
C GLY A 92 -3.87 1.08 -14.46
N VAL A 93 -3.37 2.32 -14.57
CA VAL A 93 -2.69 2.79 -15.81
C VAL A 93 -1.53 1.87 -16.21
N ILE A 94 -0.69 1.48 -15.24
CA ILE A 94 0.49 0.63 -15.49
C ILE A 94 0.07 -0.83 -15.75
N THR A 95 -0.97 -1.32 -15.06
CA THR A 95 -1.51 -2.67 -15.27
C THR A 95 -2.09 -2.81 -16.69
N ASP A 96 -2.88 -1.82 -17.12
CA ASP A 96 -3.45 -1.76 -18.48
C ASP A 96 -2.35 -1.71 -19.55
N MET A 97 -1.30 -0.93 -19.31
CA MET A 97 -0.13 -0.83 -20.20
C MET A 97 0.46 -2.22 -20.45
N TRP A 98 0.73 -2.97 -19.38
CA TRP A 98 1.26 -4.33 -19.49
C TRP A 98 0.27 -5.29 -20.15
N ALA A 99 -1.02 -5.23 -19.80
CA ALA A 99 -2.03 -6.07 -20.40
C ALA A 99 -2.11 -5.85 -21.92
N LYS A 100 -2.11 -4.59 -22.38
CA LYS A 100 -2.14 -4.25 -23.81
C LYS A 100 -0.91 -4.74 -24.55
N ALA A 101 0.28 -4.53 -23.98
CA ALA A 101 1.53 -5.00 -24.58
C ALA A 101 1.61 -6.53 -24.62
N ALA A 102 1.30 -7.20 -23.51
CA ALA A 102 1.41 -8.66 -23.38
C ALA A 102 0.40 -9.43 -24.24
N THR A 103 -0.78 -8.85 -24.48
CA THR A 103 -1.82 -9.46 -25.33
C THR A 103 -1.67 -9.11 -26.81
N GLY A 104 -0.74 -8.22 -27.17
CA GLY A 104 -0.55 -7.73 -28.54
C GLY A 104 -1.65 -6.76 -29.01
N ALA A 105 -2.45 -6.20 -28.10
CA ALA A 105 -3.43 -5.18 -28.44
C ALA A 105 -2.78 -3.85 -28.87
N MET A 106 -1.54 -3.60 -28.44
CA MET A 106 -0.68 -2.48 -28.84
C MET A 106 0.77 -2.95 -28.89
N SER A 107 1.64 -2.25 -29.62
CA SER A 107 3.09 -2.42 -29.46
C SER A 107 3.54 -1.96 -28.06
N ILE A 108 4.75 -2.35 -27.67
CA ILE A 108 5.33 -1.93 -26.39
C ILE A 108 5.45 -0.39 -26.36
N GLU A 109 5.96 0.21 -27.43
CA GLU A 109 6.14 1.65 -27.54
C GLU A 109 4.80 2.41 -27.51
N GLU A 110 3.77 1.88 -28.16
CA GLU A 110 2.42 2.45 -28.17
C GLU A 110 1.78 2.38 -26.78
N ALA A 111 1.86 1.23 -26.12
CA ALA A 111 1.32 1.04 -24.77
C ALA A 111 2.00 1.99 -23.77
N VAL A 112 3.33 2.10 -23.81
CA VAL A 112 4.09 3.03 -22.94
C VAL A 112 3.72 4.48 -23.22
N THR A 113 3.58 4.86 -24.49
CA THR A 113 3.20 6.23 -24.89
C THR A 113 1.78 6.58 -24.41
N GLU A 114 0.84 5.66 -24.55
CA GLU A 114 -0.54 5.84 -24.09
C GLU A 114 -0.64 5.93 -22.57
N ALA A 115 0.06 5.04 -21.85
CA ALA A 115 0.14 5.08 -20.40
C ALA A 115 0.76 6.38 -19.89
N THR A 116 1.83 6.86 -20.53
CA THR A 116 2.48 8.15 -20.20
C THR A 116 1.49 9.31 -20.34
N LYS A 117 0.77 9.40 -21.46
CA LYS A 117 -0.26 10.42 -21.68
C LYS A 117 -1.39 10.36 -20.65
N ARG A 118 -1.79 9.15 -20.23
CA ARG A 118 -2.79 8.97 -19.15
C ARG A 118 -2.26 9.48 -17.83
N MET A 119 -1.02 9.16 -17.47
CA MET A 119 -0.39 9.67 -16.25
C MET A 119 -0.29 11.19 -16.29
N GLU A 120 0.20 11.79 -17.37
CA GLU A 120 0.27 13.26 -17.54
C GLU A 120 -1.08 13.95 -17.29
N LYS A 121 -2.18 13.39 -17.82
CA LYS A 121 -3.54 13.90 -17.60
C LYS A 121 -3.95 13.83 -16.11
N ILE A 122 -3.68 12.71 -15.45
CA ILE A 122 -3.97 12.54 -14.01
C ILE A 122 -3.18 13.57 -13.20
N TYR A 123 -1.88 13.74 -13.49
CA TYR A 123 -1.04 14.72 -12.82
C TYR A 123 -1.46 16.17 -13.10
N ALA A 124 -2.00 16.46 -14.28
CA ALA A 124 -2.61 17.75 -14.61
C ALA A 124 -3.99 17.99 -13.95
N GLY A 125 -4.55 16.98 -13.26
CA GLY A 125 -5.86 17.06 -12.59
C GLY A 125 -7.06 16.88 -13.52
N TYR A 126 -6.85 16.29 -14.70
CA TYR A 126 -7.90 16.05 -15.69
C TYR A 126 -8.68 14.77 -15.34
N TYR A 127 -9.98 14.89 -15.05
CA TYR A 127 -10.87 13.75 -14.82
C TYR A 127 -11.55 13.32 -16.13
N PRO A 128 -11.43 12.05 -16.55
CA PRO A 128 -12.37 11.46 -17.49
C PRO A 128 -13.79 11.48 -16.90
N GLU A 129 -14.80 11.70 -17.75
CA GLU A 129 -16.21 11.87 -17.33
C GLU A 129 -16.78 10.69 -16.53
N HIS A 130 -16.19 9.49 -16.64
CA HIS A 130 -16.66 8.28 -15.95
C HIS A 130 -16.17 8.14 -14.49
N TYR A 131 -15.36 9.08 -13.99
CA TYR A 131 -14.84 9.07 -12.61
C TYR A 131 -15.23 10.33 -11.79
N ARG A 132 -16.10 11.20 -12.31
CA ARG A 132 -16.76 12.28 -11.53
C ARG A 132 -18.02 11.75 -10.86
#